data_AF-A0A3C1PJV2-F1
#
_entry.id   AF-A0A3C1PJV2-F1
#
_cell.length_a   1.000
_cell.length_b   1.000
_cell.length_c   1.000
_cell.angle_alpha   90.00
_cell.angle_beta   90.00
_cell.angle_gamma   90.00
#
_symmetry.space_group_name_H-M   'P 1'
#
loop_
_entity.id
_entity.type
_entity.pdbx_description
1 polymer ?
#
loop_
_entity_poly.entity_id
_entity_poly.type
_entity_poly.pdbx_seq_one_letter_code
_entity_poly.pdbx_strand_id
1 'polypeptide(L)'
;MKKILFLLLFINIVFIAVSQEIGYPVIRNYSSKEYNSAPQVLSIIQNKKGFLYCGVGGGILEYDGVTWRKIPNEKNATPYDFASDSAGVIYVAANGDFGFLASDS
;
A
#
# COMPACT_ATOMS: atom_id res chain seq x y z
N MET A 1 -41.92 -38.62 -1.18
CA MET A 1 -40.97 -38.82 -0.06
C MET A 1 -39.52 -38.54 -0.46
N LYS A 2 -38.93 -39.21 -1.48
CA LYS A 2 -37.54 -38.99 -1.90
C LYS A 2 -37.19 -37.54 -2.29
N LYS A 3 -38.12 -36.82 -2.95
CA LYS A 3 -37.93 -35.40 -3.35
C LYS A 3 -37.86 -34.44 -2.15
N ILE A 4 -38.66 -34.70 -1.10
CA ILE A 4 -38.66 -33.93 0.15
C ILE A 4 -37.36 -34.19 0.92
N LEU A 5 -36.89 -35.44 0.91
CA LEU A 5 -35.60 -35.80 1.51
C LEU A 5 -34.42 -35.10 0.82
N PHE A 6 -34.43 -35.02 -0.51
CA PHE A 6 -33.42 -34.27 -1.28
C PHE A 6 -33.47 -32.76 -0.99
N LEU A 7 -34.66 -32.18 -0.86
CA LEU A 7 -34.83 -30.76 -0.52
C LEU A 7 -34.31 -30.44 0.90
N LEU A 8 -34.60 -31.31 1.87
CA LEU A 8 -34.11 -31.18 3.24
C LEU A 8 -32.57 -31.32 3.31
N LEU A 9 -31.99 -32.21 2.51
CA LEU A 9 -30.53 -32.36 2.41
C LEU A 9 -29.88 -31.09 1.83
N PHE A 10 -30.51 -30.47 0.83
CA PHE A 10 -30.01 -29.24 0.19
C PHE A 10 -30.05 -28.04 1.14
N ILE A 11 -31.11 -27.93 1.96
CA ILE A 11 -31.26 -26.84 2.95
C ILE A 11 -30.16 -26.91 4.01
N ASN A 12 -29.73 -28.11 4.43
CA ASN A 12 -28.69 -28.26 5.44
C ASN A 12 -27.29 -27.83 4.96
N ILE A 13 -27.00 -27.92 3.65
CA ILE A 13 -25.69 -27.52 3.10
C ILE A 13 -25.49 -26.00 3.15
N VAL A 14 -26.57 -25.22 2.99
CA VAL A 14 -26.50 -23.74 3.00
C VAL A 14 -26.18 -23.19 4.40
N PHE A 15 -26.57 -23.88 5.47
CA PHE A 15 -26.31 -23.45 6.85
C PHE A 15 -24.88 -23.75 7.35
N ILE A 16 -24.11 -24.58 6.65
CA ILE A 16 -22.74 -24.97 7.07
C ILE A 16 -21.68 -23.96 6.58
N ALA A 17 -22.04 -22.99 5.72
CA ALA A 17 -21.07 -22.18 4.98
C ALA A 17 -20.51 -20.92 5.71
N VAL A 18 -20.77 -20.71 7.01
CA VAL A 18 -20.40 -19.45 7.70
C VAL A 18 -19.44 -19.64 8.88
N SER A 19 -18.62 -20.69 8.88
CA SER A 19 -17.74 -21.04 10.00
C SER A 19 -16.23 -20.87 9.73
N GLN A 20 -15.81 -20.33 8.59
CA GLN A 20 -14.38 -20.11 8.34
C GLN A 20 -13.96 -18.73 8.85
N GLU A 21 -12.99 -18.70 9.76
CA GLU A 21 -12.32 -17.46 10.11
C GLU A 21 -11.60 -16.90 8.88
N ILE A 22 -11.68 -15.58 8.66
CA ILE A 22 -11.00 -14.86 7.56
C ILE A 22 -9.47 -15.05 7.62
N GLY A 23 -8.95 -15.52 8.76
CA GLY A 23 -7.53 -15.60 9.06
C GLY A 23 -6.95 -14.24 9.40
N TYR A 24 -5.67 -14.24 9.79
CA TYR A 24 -4.90 -12.99 9.90
C TYR A 24 -4.31 -12.64 8.54
N PRO A 25 -4.29 -11.35 8.15
CA PRO A 25 -3.53 -10.95 6.98
C PRO A 25 -2.06 -11.32 7.20
N VAL A 26 -1.38 -11.73 6.13
CA VAL A 26 0.07 -11.93 6.18
C VAL A 26 0.71 -10.55 6.33
N ILE A 27 1.20 -10.24 7.53
CA ILE A 27 1.90 -8.98 7.81
C ILE A 27 3.38 -9.19 7.53
N ARG A 28 3.92 -8.38 6.62
CA ARG A 28 5.36 -8.27 6.41
C ARG A 28 5.85 -6.94 6.96
N ASN A 29 6.86 -6.99 7.82
CA ASN A 29 7.54 -5.81 8.35
C ASN A 29 8.81 -5.55 7.54
N TYR A 30 9.07 -4.27 7.26
CA TYR A 30 10.31 -3.81 6.64
C TYR A 30 11.00 -2.86 7.62
N SER A 31 12.18 -3.25 8.08
CA SER A 31 12.99 -2.44 8.97
C SER A 31 13.72 -1.33 8.21
N SER A 32 14.10 -0.27 8.91
CA SER A 32 14.91 0.82 8.32
C SER A 32 16.27 0.39 7.79
N LYS A 33 16.79 -0.72 8.32
CA LYS A 33 17.99 -1.36 7.82
C LYS A 33 17.79 -1.99 6.44
N GLU A 34 16.61 -2.51 6.13
CA GLU A 34 16.30 -3.14 4.83
C GLU A 34 16.17 -2.10 3.72
N TYR A 35 15.49 -0.99 3.98
CA TYR A 35 15.33 0.08 3.00
C TYR A 35 16.41 1.18 3.08
N ASN A 36 17.38 1.02 3.99
CA ASN A 36 18.54 1.89 4.18
C ASN A 36 18.21 3.39 4.22
N SER A 37 17.25 3.78 5.06
CA SER A 37 16.83 5.18 5.19
C SER A 37 16.32 5.49 6.60
N ALA A 38 15.80 6.71 6.81
CA ALA A 38 15.27 7.13 8.09
C ALA A 38 14.11 6.23 8.56
N PRO A 39 14.06 5.84 9.85
CA PRO A 39 13.08 4.88 10.37
C PRO A 39 11.65 5.41 10.44
N GLN A 40 11.47 6.72 10.37
CA GLN A 40 10.17 7.37 10.46
C GLN A 40 9.61 7.59 9.05
N VAL A 41 8.50 6.90 8.77
CA VAL A 41 7.63 7.18 7.62
C VAL A 41 6.54 8.15 8.07
N LEU A 42 6.43 9.28 7.39
CA LEU A 42 5.50 10.37 7.73
C LEU A 42 4.27 10.38 6.83
N SER A 43 4.41 9.88 5.61
CA SER A 43 3.36 9.85 4.60
C SER A 43 3.56 8.64 3.69
N ILE A 44 2.46 8.13 3.13
CA ILE A 44 2.47 7.02 2.20
C ILE A 44 1.38 7.19 1.15
N ILE A 45 1.67 6.85 -0.10
CA ILE A 45 0.69 6.77 -1.18
C ILE A 45 1.01 5.61 -2.12
N GLN A 46 -0.01 5.01 -2.72
CA GLN A 46 0.15 4.01 -3.77
C GLN A 46 -0.24 4.63 -5.12
N ASN A 47 0.59 4.44 -6.15
CA ASN A 47 0.20 4.80 -7.51
C ASN A 47 -0.72 3.74 -8.15
N LYS A 48 -1.29 4.06 -9.31
CA LYS A 48 -2.18 3.14 -10.05
C LYS A 48 -1.50 1.84 -10.52
N LYS A 49 -0.17 1.79 -10.56
CA LYS A 49 0.63 0.61 -10.92
C LYS A 49 0.97 -0.26 -9.70
N GLY A 50 0.59 0.14 -8.50
CA GLY A 50 0.82 -0.59 -7.26
C GLY A 50 2.11 -0.22 -6.50
N PHE A 51 2.92 0.71 -7.03
CA PHE A 51 4.14 1.16 -6.36
C PHE A 51 3.77 2.01 -5.15
N LEU A 52 4.46 1.81 -4.04
CA LEU A 52 4.32 2.64 -2.84
C LEU A 52 5.38 3.73 -2.82
N TYR A 53 4.97 4.93 -2.46
CA TYR A 53 5.86 6.04 -2.18
C TYR A 53 5.73 6.42 -0.72
N CYS A 54 6.85 6.41 0.00
CA CYS A 54 6.91 6.71 1.42
C CYS A 54 7.74 7.97 1.66
N GLY A 55 7.16 8.95 2.34
CA GLY A 55 7.84 10.15 2.78
C GLY A 55 8.60 9.86 4.06
N VAL A 56 9.91 10.07 4.04
CA VAL A 56 10.79 9.84 5.19
C VAL A 56 11.67 11.08 5.42
N GLY A 57 12.31 11.14 6.58
CA GLY A 57 13.32 12.16 6.83
C GLY A 57 14.39 12.17 5.73
N GLY A 58 14.53 13.28 5.01
CA GLY A 58 15.54 13.42 3.96
C GLY A 58 15.21 12.82 2.59
N GLY A 59 13.92 12.57 2.29
CA GLY A 59 13.46 12.30 0.92
C GLY A 59 12.32 11.30 0.82
N ILE A 60 12.21 10.67 -0.36
CA ILE A 60 11.13 9.74 -0.70
C ILE A 60 11.73 8.35 -0.97
N LEU A 61 11.06 7.32 -0.49
CA LEU A 61 11.33 5.93 -0.87
C LEU A 61 10.25 5.44 -1.83
N GLU A 62 10.64 4.72 -2.87
CA GLU A 62 9.74 3.96 -3.73
C GLU A 62 9.91 2.47 -3.45
N TYR A 63 8.78 1.76 -3.39
CA TYR A 63 8.73 0.31 -3.25
C TYR A 63 7.88 -0.30 -4.37
N ASP A 64 8.47 -1.23 -5.12
CA ASP A 64 7.84 -1.90 -6.28
C ASP A 64 7.15 -3.24 -5.92
N GLY A 65 7.17 -3.64 -4.65
CA GLY A 65 6.71 -4.96 -4.19
C GLY A 65 7.83 -5.96 -3.92
N VAL A 66 9.08 -5.63 -4.26
CA VAL A 66 10.27 -6.46 -4.06
C VAL A 66 11.43 -5.62 -3.52
N THR A 67 11.74 -4.50 -4.17
CA THR A 67 12.92 -3.66 -3.93
C THR A 67 12.53 -2.25 -3.50
N TRP A 68 13.41 -1.64 -2.71
CA TRP A 68 13.31 -0.26 -2.27
C TRP A 68 14.34 0.60 -3.01
N ARG A 69 13.94 1.77 -3.49
CA ARG A 69 14.88 2.78 -4.01
C ARG A 69 14.58 4.15 -3.42
N LYS A 70 15.63 4.96 -3.23
CA LYS A 70 15.48 6.37 -2.84
C LYS A 70 15.27 7.21 -4.09
N ILE A 71 14.23 8.05 -4.08
CA ILE A 71 14.05 9.09 -5.09
C ILE A 71 14.81 10.33 -4.61
N PRO A 72 15.80 10.81 -5.38
CA PRO A 72 16.55 12.00 -5.00
C PRO A 72 15.64 13.23 -5.08
N ASN A 73 15.77 14.13 -4.11
CA ASN A 73 15.32 15.50 -4.22
C ASN A 73 16.47 16.45 -3.90
N GLU A 74 16.63 17.51 -4.68
CA GLU A 74 17.80 18.39 -4.60
C GLU A 74 17.96 19.02 -3.20
N LYS A 75 16.85 19.26 -2.51
CA LYS A 75 16.81 19.93 -1.22
C LYS A 75 16.86 18.99 -0.01
N ASN A 76 16.91 17.66 -0.21
CA ASN A 76 16.73 16.68 0.88
C ASN A 76 15.49 16.99 1.76
N ALA A 77 14.45 17.58 1.17
CA ALA A 77 13.27 18.00 1.90
C ALA A 77 12.48 16.78 2.38
N THR A 78 11.99 16.84 3.62
CA THR A 78 11.16 15.78 4.21
C THR A 78 9.74 15.89 3.66
N PRO A 79 9.21 14.87 2.98
CA PRO A 79 7.83 14.85 2.49
C PRO A 79 6.86 14.55 3.64
N TYR A 80 5.95 15.49 3.90
CA TYR A 80 4.95 15.36 4.96
C TYR A 80 3.62 14.83 4.46
N ASP A 81 3.30 15.01 3.18
CA ASP A 81 2.06 14.51 2.60
C ASP A 81 2.17 14.25 1.10
N PHE A 82 1.28 13.39 0.60
CA PHE A 82 1.11 13.09 -0.82
C PHE A 82 -0.36 13.16 -1.22
N ALA A 83 -0.61 13.65 -2.43
CA ALA A 83 -1.94 13.58 -3.06
C ALA A 83 -1.80 13.15 -4.51
N SER A 84 -2.77 12.38 -5.01
CA SER A 84 -2.82 12.01 -6.43
C SER A 84 -4.03 12.60 -7.14
N ASP A 85 -3.85 12.99 -8.39
CA ASP A 85 -4.95 13.41 -9.25
C ASP A 85 -5.56 12.23 -10.06
N SER A 86 -6.59 12.54 -10.84
CA SER A 86 -7.25 11.57 -11.70
C SER A 86 -6.38 11.08 -12.86
N ALA A 87 -5.33 11.81 -13.25
CA ALA A 87 -4.34 11.35 -14.22
C ALA A 87 -3.35 10.35 -13.58
N GLY A 88 -3.14 10.43 -12.27
CA GLY A 88 -2.19 9.63 -11.50
C GLY A 88 -0.89 10.36 -11.19
N VAL A 89 -0.83 11.68 -11.37
CA VAL A 89 0.29 12.51 -10.91
C VAL A 89 0.25 12.54 -9.39
N ILE A 90 1.40 12.30 -8.76
CA ILE A 90 1.56 12.37 -7.30
C ILE A 90 2.21 13.70 -6.95
N TYR A 91 1.47 14.55 -6.26
CA TYR A 91 1.94 15.78 -5.64
C TYR A 91 2.57 15.50 -4.29
N VAL A 92 3.60 16.27 -3.95
CA VAL A 92 4.39 16.12 -2.73
C VAL A 92 4.41 17.45 -1.99
N ALA A 93 3.93 17.44 -0.75
CA ALA A 93 4.11 18.55 0.18
C ALA A 93 5.28 18.23 1.12
N ALA A 94 6.27 19.12 1.18
CA ALA A 94 7.48 18.92 1.96
C ALA A 94 7.85 20.18 2.78
N ASN A 95 8.84 20.05 3.67
CA ASN A 95 9.28 21.19 4.50
C ASN A 95 9.78 22.36 3.63
N GLY A 96 9.00 23.44 3.55
CA GLY A 96 9.35 24.63 2.75
C GLY A 96 9.41 24.36 1.25
N ASP A 97 8.79 23.28 0.76
CA ASP A 97 8.83 22.91 -0.65
C ASP A 97 7.54 22.20 -1.09
N PHE A 98 7.25 22.29 -2.39
CA PHE A 98 6.09 21.64 -3.00
C PHE A 98 6.42 21.24 -4.44
N GLY A 99 6.00 20.06 -4.85
CA GLY A 99 6.29 19.54 -6.19
C GLY A 99 5.47 18.32 -6.55
N PHE A 100 5.96 17.54 -7.51
CA PHE A 100 5.33 16.30 -7.94
C PHE A 100 6.38 15.27 -8.34
N LEU A 101 6.01 14.00 -8.35
CA LEU A 101 6.85 12.90 -8.84
C LEU A 101 6.79 12.85 -10.37
N ALA A 102 7.90 13.21 -11.01
CA ALA A 102 8.09 12.99 -12.44
C ALA A 102 8.58 11.55 -12.69
N SER A 103 8.10 10.93 -13.77
CA SER A 103 8.69 9.66 -14.23
C SER A 103 10.02 9.94 -14.92
N ASP A 104 11.01 9.10 -14.62
CA ASP A 104 12.28 9.08 -15.35
C ASP A 104 11.96 8.73 -16.83
N SER A 105 12.43 9.55 -17.78
CA SER A 105 12.25 9.32 -19.23
C SER A 105 13.28 8.34 -19.79
#